data_AF-A0A1H6TLY9-F1
#
_entry.id   AF-A0A1H6TLY9-F1
#
_cell.length_a   1.000
_cell.length_b   1.000
_cell.length_c   1.000
_cell.angle_alpha   90.00
_cell.angle_beta   90.00
_cell.angle_gamma   90.00
#
_symmetry.space_group_name_H-M   'P 1'
#
loop_
_entity.id
_entity.type
_entity.pdbx_description
1 polymer ?
#
loop_
_entity_poly.entity_id
_entity_poly.type
_entity_poly.pdbx_seq_one_letter_code
_entity_poly.pdbx_strand_id
1 'polypeptide(L)' 'MLDRKTIEALGGWKGYRVERVVWPEGESRTVMIHLKPSAKTMHCAHCGNRCRQVHETTVRRVRDLPLFALRVVLVVPRR' A
#
# COMPACT_ATOMS: atom_id res chain seq x y z
N MET A 1 15.49 4.27 -11.84
CA MET A 1 14.60 4.40 -10.67
C MET A 1 14.19 3.00 -10.22
N LEU A 2 14.07 2.71 -8.92
CA LEU A 2 13.89 1.32 -8.45
C LEU A 2 12.60 0.70 -8.99
N ASP A 3 12.67 -0.58 -9.33
CA ASP A 3 11.50 -1.29 -9.85
C ASP A 3 10.56 -1.75 -8.73
N ARG A 4 9.36 -2.18 -9.11
CA ARG A 4 8.31 -2.61 -8.18
C ARG A 4 8.77 -3.76 -7.27
N LYS A 5 9.52 -4.73 -7.82
CA LYS A 5 9.97 -5.92 -7.07
C LYS A 5 11.00 -5.54 -6.01
N THR A 6 11.92 -4.64 -6.33
CA THR A 6 12.92 -4.15 -5.38
C THR A 6 12.25 -3.39 -4.23
N ILE A 7 11.28 -2.52 -4.54
CA ILE A 7 10.51 -1.79 -3.52
C ILE A 7 9.71 -2.76 -2.63
N GLU A 8 9.10 -3.78 -3.20
CA GLU A 8 8.36 -4.81 -2.46
C GLU A 8 9.27 -5.60 -1.51
N ALA A 9 10.49 -5.92 -1.95
CA ALA A 9 11.49 -6.60 -1.11
C ALA A 9 12.01 -5.72 0.03
N LEU A 10 12.19 -4.42 -0.20
CA LEU A 10 12.67 -3.47 0.81
C LEU A 10 11.60 -3.09 1.84
N GLY A 11 10.33 -3.01 1.43
CA GLY A 11 9.27 -2.43 2.25
C GLY A 11 8.73 -3.32 3.37
N GLY A 12 8.83 -4.65 3.26
CA GLY A 12 8.43 -5.56 4.34
C GLY A 12 6.97 -5.46 4.81
N TRP A 13 6.07 -4.86 4.03
CA TRP A 13 4.67 -4.59 4.42
C TRP A 13 3.82 -5.86 4.49
N LYS A 14 3.84 -6.53 5.65
CA LYS A 14 3.10 -7.77 5.89
C LYS A 14 1.60 -7.61 5.59
N GLY A 15 1.04 -8.59 4.87
CA GLY A 15 -0.37 -8.59 4.48
C GLY A 15 -0.69 -7.77 3.23
N TYR A 16 0.30 -7.10 2.64
CA TYR A 16 0.16 -6.29 1.44
C TYR A 16 1.20 -6.66 0.37
N ARG A 17 0.92 -6.29 -0.87
CA ARG A 17 1.84 -6.35 -2.02
C ARG A 17 1.87 -5.00 -2.71
N VAL A 18 3.00 -4.68 -3.33
CA VAL A 18 3.13 -3.43 -4.09
C VAL A 18 2.35 -3.56 -5.39
N GLU A 19 1.33 -2.72 -5.54
CA GLU A 19 0.57 -2.59 -6.77
C GLU A 19 1.23 -1.62 -7.74
N ARG A 20 1.62 -0.44 -7.23
CA ARG A 20 2.19 0.64 -8.05
C ARG A 20 3.10 1.52 -7.19
N VAL A 21 4.17 2.01 -7.81
CA VAL A 21 5.04 3.04 -7.22
C VAL A 21 4.91 4.30 -8.06
N VAL A 22 4.54 5.40 -7.45
CA VAL A 22 4.53 6.73 -8.06
C VAL A 22 5.69 7.49 -7.49
N TRP A 23 6.66 7.75 -8.35
CA TRP A 23 7.85 8.48 -8.00
C TRP A 23 7.60 9.98 -8.08
N PRO A 24 8.33 10.80 -7.31
CA PRO A 24 8.15 12.23 -7.34
C PRO A 24 8.45 12.80 -8.73
N GLU A 25 7.68 13.81 -9.11
CA GLU A 25 7.91 14.66 -10.26
C GLU A 25 8.18 16.10 -9.80
N GLY A 26 8.97 16.85 -10.57
CA GLY A 26 9.35 18.23 -10.24
C GLY A 26 10.09 18.35 -8.90
N GLU A 27 9.69 19.32 -8.07
CA GLU A 27 10.33 19.60 -6.77
C GLU A 27 9.86 18.68 -5.62
N SER A 28 8.89 17.79 -5.89
CA SER A 28 8.42 16.85 -4.88
C SER A 28 9.55 15.90 -4.46
N ARG A 29 9.59 15.55 -3.17
CA ARG A 29 10.47 14.48 -2.64
C ARG A 29 9.68 13.32 -2.06
N THR A 30 8.41 13.19 -2.46
CA THR A 30 7.51 12.17 -1.90
C THR A 30 7.28 11.05 -2.91
N VAL A 31 7.68 9.83 -2.54
CA VAL A 31 7.30 8.61 -3.24
C VAL A 31 5.98 8.11 -2.66
N MET A 32 5.01 7.82 -3.52
CA MET A 32 3.77 7.17 -3.13
C MET A 32 3.79 5.70 -3.52
N ILE A 33 3.57 4.82 -2.56
CA ILE A 33 3.56 3.37 -2.77
C ILE A 33 2.13 2.87 -2.56
N HIS A 34 1.50 2.46 -3.64
CA HIS A 34 0.17 1.87 -3.62
C HIS A 34 0.26 0.40 -3.25
N LEU A 35 -0.40 0.05 -2.15
CA LEU A 35 -0.45 -1.29 -1.61
C LEU A 35 -1.80 -1.92 -1.87
N LYS A 36 -1.81 -3.20 -2.21
CA LYS A 36 -3.03 -4.02 -2.25
C LYS A 36 -2.93 -5.20 -1.29
N PRO A 37 -4.03 -5.65 -0.68
CA PRO A 37 -3.99 -6.77 0.25
C PRO A 37 -3.51 -8.05 -0.45
N SER A 38 -2.65 -8.81 0.22
CA SER A 38 -2.16 -10.10 -0.30
C SER A 38 -3.14 -11.25 -0.09
N ALA A 39 -4.04 -11.12 0.89
CA ALA A 39 -5.03 -12.13 1.23
C ALA A 39 -6.11 -12.26 0.16
N LYS A 40 -6.36 -13.50 -0.31
CA LYS A 40 -7.40 -13.83 -1.29
C LYS A 40 -8.81 -13.90 -0.72
N THR A 41 -8.92 -14.10 0.60
CA THR A 41 -10.20 -14.19 1.32
C THR A 41 -10.32 -12.99 2.25
N MET A 42 -11.49 -12.35 2.25
CA MET A 42 -11.86 -11.34 3.24
C MET A 42 -13.02 -11.86 4.08
N HIS A 43 -13.13 -11.36 5.31
CA HIS A 43 -14.33 -11.45 6.10
C HIS A 43 -14.88 -10.05 6.31
N CYS A 44 -16.20 -9.88 6.20
CA CYS A 44 -16.84 -8.62 6.52
C CYS A 44 -16.76 -8.38 8.04
N ALA A 45 -16.27 -7.22 8.46
CA ALA A 45 -16.19 -6.87 9.88
C ALA A 45 -17.59 -6.79 10.54
N HIS A 46 -18.64 -6.49 9.76
CA HIS A 46 -20.00 -6.37 10.27
C HIS A 46 -20.73 -7.71 10.42
N CYS A 47 -20.66 -8.60 9.43
CA CYS A 47 -21.44 -9.86 9.42
C CYS A 47 -20.59 -11.14 9.55
N GLY A 48 -19.26 -11.04 9.60
CA GLY A 48 -18.35 -12.19 9.75
C GLY A 48 -18.22 -13.10 8.53
N ASN A 49 -19.11 -12.98 7.54
CA ASN A 49 -19.13 -13.84 6.36
C ASN A 49 -17.93 -13.59 5.43
N ARG A 50 -17.54 -14.64 4.69
CA ARG A 50 -16.54 -14.54 3.62
C ARG A 50 -17.09 -13.66 2.51
N CYS A 51 -16.33 -12.65 2.11
CA CYS A 51 -16.71 -11.73 1.05
C CYS A 51 -15.58 -11.55 0.04
N ARG A 52 -15.95 -11.32 -1.23
CA ARG A 52 -15.03 -10.90 -2.29
C ARG A 52 -14.70 -9.41 -2.23
N GLN A 53 -15.50 -8.63 -1.50
CA GLN A 53 -15.32 -7.20 -1.24
C GLN A 53 -16.00 -6.85 0.08
N VAL A 54 -15.35 -6.05 0.92
CA VAL A 54 -15.99 -5.44 2.10
C VAL A 54 -16.58 -4.11 1.63
N HIS A 55 -17.87 -3.86 1.93
CA HIS A 55 -18.57 -2.65 1.49
C HIS A 55 -17.85 -1.36 1.93
N GLU A 56 -17.20 -1.40 3.10
CA GLU A 56 -16.50 -0.26 3.68
C GLU A 56 -14.98 -0.43 3.57
N THR A 57 -14.47 -0.45 2.33
CA THR A 57 -13.02 -0.34 2.13
C THR A 57 -12.66 1.14 1.94
N THR A 58 -11.91 1.72 2.88
CA THR A 58 -11.40 3.09 2.79
C THR A 58 -9.93 3.10 2.40
N VAL A 59 -9.51 4.10 1.62
CA VAL A 59 -8.10 4.29 1.27
C VAL A 59 -7.48 5.30 2.22
N ARG A 60 -6.39 4.91 2.90
CA ARG A 60 -5.64 5.79 3.80
C ARG A 60 -4.26 6.09 3.24
N ARG A 61 -3.76 7.28 3.55
CA ARG A 61 -2.37 7.71 3.29
C ARG A 61 -1.59 7.68 4.60
N VAL A 62 -0.55 6.86 4.67
CA VAL A 62 0.26 6.66 5.89
C VAL A 62 1.70 7.00 5.58
N ARG A 63 2.38 7.75 6.46
CA ARG A 63 3.82 8.00 6.32
C ARG A 63 4.58 6.75 6.74
N ASP A 64 5.64 6.43 6.00
CA ASP A 64 6.51 5.29 6.29
C ASP A 64 7.97 5.74 6.34
N LEU A 65 8.85 4.81 6.71
CA LEU A 65 10.28 5.02 6.79
C LEU A 65 10.83 5.60 5.47
N PRO A 66 11.60 6.70 5.53
CA PRO A 66 12.18 7.30 4.32
C PRO A 66 13.05 6.30 3.54
N LEU A 67 12.96 6.35 2.21
CA LEU A 67 13.80 5.58 1.29
C LEU A 67 14.70 6.54 0.52
N PHE A 68 16.02 6.41 0.67
CA PHE A 68 17.02 7.22 -0.07
C PHE A 68 16.77 8.75 0.03
N ALA A 69 16.51 9.24 1.24
CA ALA A 69 16.14 10.64 1.52
C ALA A 69 14.81 11.12 0.89
N LEU A 70 14.05 10.21 0.26
CA LEU A 70 12.68 10.47 -0.18
C LEU A 70 11.71 10.18 0.95
N ARG A 71 10.73 11.06 1.11
CA ARG A 71 9.59 10.81 2.00
C ARG A 71 8.75 9.71 1.38
N VAL A 72 8.35 8.73 2.19
CA VAL A 72 7.50 7.64 1.72
C VAL A 72 6.09 7.82 2.26
N VAL A 73 5.11 7.75 1.37
CA VAL A 73 3.69 7.68 1.72
C VAL A 73 3.12 6.39 1.15
N LEU A 74 2.59 5.55 2.02
CA LEU A 74 1.84 4.36 1.64
C LEU A 74 0.39 4.74 1.37
N VAL A 75 -0.15 4.27 0.27
CA VAL A 75 -1.58 4.35 -0.06
C VAL A 75 -2.16 2.96 0.18
N VAL A 76 -2.89 2.81 1.30
CA VAL A 76 -3.29 1.51 1.85
C VAL A 76 -4.80 1.40 1.94
N PRO A 77 -5.43 0.37 1.33
CA PRO A 77 -6.82 0.05 1.59
C PRO A 77 -6.95 -0.58 2.99
N ARG A 78 -7.83 -0.01 3.79
CA ARG A 78 -8.25 -0.50 5.10
C ARG A 78 -9.73 -0.89 5.03
N ARG A 79 -10.04 -2.00 5.69
CA ARG A 79 -11.35 -2.64 5.75
C ARG A 79 -11.76 -2.74 7.21
#